data_AF-A0A2H6MXI6-F1
#
_entry.id   AF-A0A2H6MXI6-F1
#
_cell.length_a   1.000
_cell.length_b   1.000
_cell.length_c   1.000
_cell.angle_alpha   90.00
_cell.angle_beta   90.00
_cell.angle_gamma   90.00
#
_symmetry.space_group_name_H-M   'P 1'
#
loop_
_entity.id
_entity.type
_entity.pdbx_description
1 polymer ?
#
loop_
_entity_poly.entity_id
_entity_poly.type
_entity_poly.pdbx_seq_one_letter_code
_entity_poly.pdbx_strand_id
1 'polypeptide(L)'
;SMGSPLSKSQVSHYRELRELTKSSNFVLKGREEKFVSPSNKDLKNLLKYIYLNCPAYPGKGSLQCSTWAKLGTYFHETPRAPPKILSTWSAVMEYLKAHVPPK
;
A
#
# COMPACT_ATOMS: atom_id res chain seq x y z
N SER A 1 4.68 11.09 22.28
CA SER A 1 5.83 10.48 21.58
C SER A 1 5.72 10.81 20.09
N MET A 2 6.52 11.75 19.59
CA MET A 2 6.54 12.12 18.18
C MET A 2 7.49 11.17 17.44
N GLY A 3 6.93 10.25 16.65
CA GLY A 3 7.71 9.27 15.90
C GLY A 3 8.74 9.91 14.97
N SER A 4 9.91 9.29 14.87
CA SER A 4 11.03 9.75 14.04
C SER A 4 10.59 10.12 12.62
N PRO A 5 11.18 11.17 12.02
CA PRO A 5 10.89 11.55 10.64
C PRO A 5 11.19 10.39 9.68
N LEU A 6 10.36 10.25 8.65
CA LEU A 6 10.53 9.22 7.62
C LEU A 6 11.87 9.39 6.91
N SER A 7 12.55 8.29 6.59
CA SER A 7 13.75 8.31 5.77
C SER A 7 13.44 8.77 4.33
N LYS A 8 14.47 9.17 3.58
CA LYS A 8 14.32 9.55 2.16
C LYS A 8 13.69 8.43 1.32
N SER A 9 14.05 7.17 1.56
CA SER A 9 13.47 6.01 0.87
C SER A 9 11.99 5.84 1.24
N GLN A 10 11.64 6.01 2.51
CA GLN A 10 10.25 5.91 2.97
C GLN A 10 9.36 7.02 2.39
N VAL A 11 9.89 8.24 2.24
CA VAL A 11 9.19 9.36 1.57
C VAL A 11 9.01 9.09 0.08
N SER A 12 10.04 8.58 -0.60
CA SER A 12 9.95 8.21 -2.01
C SER A 12 8.90 7.14 -2.25
N HIS A 13 8.88 6.10 -1.41
CA HIS A 13 7.90 5.02 -1.51
C HIS A 13 6.47 5.48 -1.20
N TYR A 14 6.30 6.41 -0.26
CA TYR A 14 4.99 7.06 -0.04
C TYR A 14 4.50 7.82 -1.27
N ARG A 15 5.39 8.51 -1.99
CA ARG A 15 5.03 9.20 -3.24
C ARG A 15 4.64 8.19 -4.32
N GLU A 16 5.39 7.10 -4.47
CA GLU A 16 5.08 6.01 -5.41
C GLU A 16 3.66 5.45 -5.19
N LEU A 17 3.31 5.10 -3.94
CA LEU A 17 1.98 4.63 -3.57
C LEU A 17 0.87 5.66 -3.87
N ARG A 18 1.15 6.94 -3.59
CA ARG A 18 0.19 8.01 -3.85
C ARG A 18 -0.06 8.19 -5.34
N GLU A 19 0.97 8.16 -6.17
CA GLU A 19 0.81 8.28 -7.62
C GLU A 19 0.16 7.03 -8.23
N LEU A 20 0.44 5.83 -7.72
CA LEU A 20 -0.30 4.61 -8.09
C LEU A 20 -1.80 4.81 -7.83
N THR A 21 -2.22 5.09 -6.59
CA THR A 21 -3.65 5.23 -6.25
C THR A 21 -4.36 6.30 -7.07
N LYS A 22 -3.70 7.43 -7.38
CA LYS A 22 -4.25 8.47 -8.25
C LYS A 22 -4.41 8.02 -9.69
N SER A 23 -3.38 7.38 -10.26
CA SER A 23 -3.42 6.91 -11.66
C SER A 23 -4.41 5.76 -11.84
N SER A 24 -4.58 4.90 -10.84
CA SER A 24 -5.58 3.83 -10.87
C SER A 24 -7.00 4.36 -10.87
N ASN A 25 -7.29 5.47 -10.17
CA ASN A 25 -8.60 6.12 -10.26
C ASN A 25 -8.94 6.59 -11.68
N PHE A 26 -7.92 6.90 -12.50
CA PHE A 26 -8.10 7.21 -13.91
C PHE A 26 -8.29 5.93 -14.75
N VAL A 27 -7.47 4.91 -14.55
CA VAL A 27 -7.54 3.62 -15.28
C VAL A 27 -8.83 2.85 -14.99
N LEU A 28 -9.35 2.94 -13.76
CA LEU A 28 -10.56 2.27 -13.32
C LEU A 28 -11.84 3.07 -13.62
N LYS A 29 -11.71 4.28 -14.20
CA LYS A 29 -12.83 5.11 -14.59
C LYS A 29 -13.62 4.41 -15.70
N GLY A 30 -14.76 3.84 -15.35
CA GLY A 30 -15.63 3.09 -16.27
C GLY A 30 -15.77 1.59 -15.97
N ARG A 31 -15.06 1.05 -14.98
CA ARG A 31 -15.39 -0.28 -14.42
C ARG A 31 -16.59 -0.14 -13.47
N GLU A 32 -17.52 -1.09 -13.50
CA GLU A 32 -18.67 -1.12 -12.58
C GLU A 32 -18.24 -1.24 -11.11
N GLU A 33 -17.07 -1.84 -10.87
CA GLU A 33 -16.47 -1.98 -9.54
C GLU A 33 -15.97 -0.62 -9.02
N LYS A 34 -16.70 -0.07 -8.04
CA LYS A 34 -16.27 1.12 -7.28
C LYS A 34 -15.21 0.72 -6.25
N PHE A 35 -13.94 0.90 -6.60
CA PHE A 35 -12.85 0.81 -5.62
C PHE A 35 -12.84 2.06 -4.75
N VAL A 36 -12.97 1.90 -3.43
CA VAL A 36 -12.83 3.02 -2.50
C VAL A 36 -11.37 3.42 -2.44
N SER A 37 -11.06 4.60 -2.98
CA SER A 37 -9.70 5.15 -2.95
C SER A 37 -9.27 5.46 -1.52
N PRO A 38 -8.14 4.91 -1.04
CA PRO A 38 -7.57 5.30 0.24
C PRO A 38 -7.24 6.79 0.26
N SER A 39 -7.47 7.42 1.41
CA SER A 39 -7.02 8.80 1.60
C SER A 39 -5.49 8.86 1.77
N ASN A 40 -4.90 10.04 1.59
CA ASN A 40 -3.47 10.25 1.92
C ASN A 40 -3.15 9.88 3.39
N LYS A 41 -4.11 10.08 4.30
CA LYS A 41 -3.97 9.70 5.72
C LYS A 41 -3.93 8.18 5.88
N ASP A 42 -4.78 7.46 5.16
CA ASP A 42 -4.82 6.00 5.17
C ASP A 42 -3.51 5.41 4.66
N LEU A 43 -2.99 5.91 3.53
CA LEU A 43 -1.70 5.49 2.98
C LEU A 43 -0.54 5.75 3.94
N LYS A 44 -0.52 6.91 4.61
CA LYS A 44 0.49 7.21 5.64
C LYS A 44 0.40 6.26 6.84
N ASN A 45 -0.81 5.97 7.30
CA ASN A 45 -1.02 5.06 8.43
C ASN A 45 -0.60 3.63 8.09
N LEU A 46 -0.94 3.16 6.88
CA LEU A 46 -0.49 1.87 6.37
C LEU A 46 1.04 1.78 6.33
N LEU A 47 1.72 2.78 5.78
CA LEU A 47 3.18 2.78 5.73
C LEU A 47 3.83 2.82 7.11
N LYS A 48 3.30 3.62 8.03
CA LYS A 48 3.78 3.61 9.42
C LYS A 48 3.64 2.23 10.05
N TYR A 49 2.50 1.57 9.82
CA TYR A 49 2.28 0.21 10.30
C TYR A 49 3.27 -0.78 9.66
N ILE A 50 3.49 -0.70 8.35
CA ILE A 50 4.49 -1.52 7.66
C ILE A 50 5.88 -1.30 8.23
N TYR A 51 6.34 -0.07 8.37
CA TYR A 51 7.70 0.20 8.85
C TYR A 51 7.92 -0.20 10.32
N LEU A 52 6.86 -0.18 11.13
CA LEU A 52 6.91 -0.66 12.51
C LEU A 52 7.11 -2.18 12.59
N ASN A 53 6.45 -2.93 11.71
CA ASN A 53 6.42 -4.40 11.76
C ASN A 53 7.42 -5.06 10.79
N CYS A 54 7.78 -4.37 9.73
CA CYS A 54 8.64 -4.83 8.63
C CYS A 54 9.63 -3.71 8.26
N PRO A 55 10.58 -3.35 9.14
CA PRO A 55 11.46 -2.18 8.95
C PRO A 55 12.38 -2.30 7.73
N ALA A 56 12.63 -3.52 7.23
CA ALA A 56 13.40 -3.77 6.01
C ALA A 56 12.63 -3.42 4.72
N TYR A 57 11.34 -3.08 4.82
CA TYR A 57 10.52 -2.68 3.68
C TYR A 57 10.71 -1.19 3.32
N PRO A 58 10.75 -0.83 2.02
CA PRO A 58 10.86 -1.72 0.86
C PRO A 58 12.31 -2.20 0.67
N GLY A 59 12.49 -3.50 0.43
CA GLY A 59 13.80 -4.06 0.09
C GLY A 59 14.16 -3.74 -1.37
N LYS A 60 15.32 -3.12 -1.60
CA LYS A 60 15.93 -2.81 -2.92
C LYS A 60 14.98 -2.20 -4.00
N GLY A 61 13.93 -1.51 -3.57
CA GLY A 61 13.10 -0.68 -4.43
C GLY A 61 12.02 -1.44 -5.21
N SER A 62 10.97 -0.68 -5.50
CA SER A 62 9.74 -1.00 -6.23
C SER A 62 8.62 -1.71 -5.46
N LEU A 63 7.43 -1.13 -5.63
CA LEU A 63 6.14 -1.63 -5.21
C LEU A 63 5.71 -2.81 -6.11
N GLN A 64 6.24 -4.00 -5.85
CA GLN A 64 5.88 -5.22 -6.59
C GLN A 64 4.64 -5.91 -6.01
N CYS A 65 3.76 -6.44 -6.86
CA CYS A 65 2.60 -7.24 -6.44
C CYS A 65 2.98 -8.39 -5.50
N SER A 66 4.07 -9.11 -5.80
CA SER A 66 4.53 -10.25 -5.01
C SER A 66 4.98 -9.84 -3.61
N THR A 67 5.72 -8.75 -3.49
CA THR A 67 6.14 -8.18 -2.19
C THR A 67 4.92 -7.68 -1.41
N TRP A 68 3.98 -7.02 -2.08
CA TRP A 68 2.76 -6.53 -1.43
C TRP A 68 1.85 -7.66 -0.94
N ALA A 69 1.76 -8.76 -1.70
CA ALA A 69 1.05 -9.97 -1.29
C ALA A 69 1.65 -10.60 -0.03
N LYS A 70 2.99 -10.65 0.08
CA LYS A 70 3.68 -11.15 1.29
C LYS A 70 3.37 -10.31 2.54
N LEU A 71 3.30 -8.98 2.40
CA LEU A 71 2.84 -8.11 3.49
C LEU A 71 1.40 -8.45 3.91
N GLY A 72 0.54 -8.78 2.94
CA GLY A 72 -0.82 -9.23 3.18
C GLY A 72 -0.91 -10.48 4.02
N THR A 73 -0.12 -11.51 3.68
CA THR A 73 -0.04 -12.74 4.49
C THR A 73 0.30 -12.41 5.93
N TYR A 74 1.34 -11.61 6.15
CA TYR A 74 1.74 -11.16 7.50
C TYR A 74 0.61 -10.41 8.23
N PHE A 75 -0.13 -9.51 7.56
CA PHE A 75 -1.22 -8.77 8.21
C PHE A 75 -2.41 -9.65 8.65
N HIS A 76 -2.54 -10.83 8.07
CA HIS A 76 -3.60 -11.78 8.40
C HIS A 76 -3.18 -12.80 9.47
N GLU A 77 -1.89 -12.89 9.81
CA GLU A 77 -1.39 -13.71 10.92
C GLU A 77 -1.81 -13.14 12.29
N THR A 78 -1.79 -13.97 13.35
CA THR A 78 -2.17 -13.53 14.70
C THR A 78 -0.97 -12.91 15.44
N PRO A 79 -1.09 -11.71 16.05
CA PRO A 79 -2.29 -10.87 16.11
C PRO A 79 -2.55 -10.15 14.79
N ARG A 80 -3.81 -10.24 14.34
CA ARG A 80 -4.24 -9.68 13.06
C ARG A 80 -4.12 -8.16 13.03
N ALA A 81 -3.69 -7.62 11.89
CA ALA A 81 -3.62 -6.18 11.70
C ALA A 81 -5.01 -5.51 11.85
N PRO A 82 -5.06 -4.23 12.25
CA PRO A 82 -6.32 -3.51 12.39
C PRO A 82 -7.13 -3.50 11.07
N PRO A 83 -8.47 -3.56 11.11
CA PRO A 83 -9.32 -3.59 9.90
C PRO A 83 -9.07 -2.46 8.91
N LYS A 84 -8.71 -1.27 9.41
CA LYS A 84 -8.38 -0.11 8.56
C LYS A 84 -7.05 -0.30 7.80
N ILE A 85 -6.08 -0.98 8.40
CA ILE A 85 -4.81 -1.35 7.74
C ILE A 85 -5.08 -2.38 6.64
N LEU A 86 -5.87 -3.41 6.95
CA LEU A 86 -6.26 -4.46 6.01
C LEU A 86 -7.00 -3.91 4.78
N SER A 87 -8.02 -3.07 5.00
CA SER A 87 -8.78 -2.47 3.90
C SER A 87 -7.93 -1.55 3.03
N THR A 88 -7.03 -0.76 3.64
CA THR A 88 -6.09 0.10 2.90
C THR A 88 -5.10 -0.73 2.09
N TRP A 89 -4.54 -1.79 2.67
CA TRP A 89 -3.64 -2.72 1.98
C TRP A 89 -4.32 -3.40 0.79
N SER A 90 -5.56 -3.88 0.98
CA SER A 90 -6.36 -4.53 -0.05
C SER A 90 -6.63 -3.60 -1.22
N ALA A 91 -7.00 -2.35 -0.96
CA ALA A 91 -7.22 -1.35 -2.00
C ALA A 91 -5.97 -1.11 -2.85
N VAL A 92 -4.79 -1.00 -2.22
CA VAL A 92 -3.52 -0.87 -2.93
C VAL A 92 -3.18 -2.12 -3.74
N MET A 93 -3.51 -3.32 -3.25
CA MET A 93 -3.29 -4.56 -3.99
C MET A 93 -4.10 -4.59 -5.28
N GLU A 94 -5.36 -4.15 -5.25
CA GLU A 94 -6.22 -4.08 -6.44
C GLU A 94 -5.69 -3.06 -7.45
N TYR A 95 -5.20 -1.92 -6.99
CA TYR A 95 -4.50 -0.96 -7.85
C TYR A 95 -3.26 -1.56 -8.49
N LEU A 96 -2.44 -2.26 -7.72
CA LEU A 96 -1.25 -2.92 -8.27
C LEU A 96 -1.60 -3.92 -9.36
N LYS A 97 -2.60 -4.77 -9.14
CA LYS A 97 -3.08 -5.73 -10.14
C LYS A 97 -3.60 -5.04 -11.40
N ALA A 98 -4.29 -3.91 -11.27
CA ALA A 98 -4.81 -3.16 -12.41
C ALA A 98 -3.72 -2.57 -13.31
N HIS A 99 -2.52 -2.34 -12.77
CA HIS A 99 -1.36 -1.81 -13.49
C HIS A 99 -0.38 -2.89 -13.98
N VAL A 100 -0.60 -4.16 -13.65
CA VAL A 100 0.17 -5.27 -14.22
C VAL A 100 -0.47 -5.69 -15.56
N PRO A 101 0.28 -5.71 -16.67
CA PRO A 101 -0.25 -6.20 -17.95
C PRO A 101 -0.75 -7.64 -17.82
N PRO A 102 -1.85 -8.03 -18.49
CA PRO A 102 -2.22 -9.43 -18.58
C PRO A 102 -1.06 -10.23 -19.21
N LYS A 103 -0.82 -11.42 -18.68
CA LYS A 103 0.14 -12.38 -19.25
C LYS A 103 -0.40 -13.00 -20.54
#